data_AF-A0A2V8V4T8-F1
#
_entry.id   AF-A0A2V8V4T8-F1
#
_cell.length_a   1.000
_cell.length_b   1.000
_cell.length_c   1.000
_cell.angle_alpha   90.00
_cell.angle_beta   90.00
_cell.angle_gamma   90.00
#
_symmetry.space_group_name_H-M   'P 1'
#
loop_
_entity.id
_entity.type
_entity.pdbx_description
1 polymer ?
#
loop_
_entity_poly.entity_id
_entity_poly.type
_entity_poly.pdbx_seq_one_letter_code
_entity_poly.pdbx_strand_id
1 'polypeptide(L)'
;MSTSSQFYTGADPSYFPAPEPGRKSGRRNLIRVIAGPVTLSLIGSIVMVVVGMRLLWQTPAAPTQLEVPAQKQTRPAAHLAFSIQEPEIKHSGRRHESAARTESESPETQTARLKLPSNPQLQQIILEAPPLLPPFPTENNVTIGTPRARLVRAFGKPDLRARTIQQERLIETYVYEQQDRATLVLIQDGSVISAHTGQPLRVRVLPSEPEPDN
;
A
#
# COMPACT_ATOMS: atom_id res chain seq x y z
N MET A 1 13.67 -33.14 -31.03
CA MET A 1 13.75 -31.70 -31.34
C MET A 1 13.54 -30.95 -30.03
N SER A 2 14.61 -30.43 -29.44
CA SER A 2 14.58 -29.78 -28.12
C SER A 2 14.29 -28.29 -28.28
N THR A 3 13.17 -27.83 -27.74
CA THR A 3 12.84 -26.40 -27.63
C THR A 3 13.49 -25.84 -26.37
N SER A 4 14.58 -25.09 -26.53
CA SER A 4 15.22 -24.36 -25.45
C SER A 4 14.36 -23.16 -25.04
N SER A 5 13.69 -23.26 -23.89
CA SER A 5 13.02 -22.14 -23.23
C SER A 5 14.06 -21.15 -22.72
N GLN A 6 14.24 -20.03 -23.41
CA GLN A 6 15.00 -18.91 -22.88
C GLN A 6 14.13 -18.20 -21.84
N PHE A 7 14.39 -18.48 -20.57
CA PHE A 7 13.86 -17.70 -19.47
C PHE A 7 14.60 -16.35 -19.45
N TYR A 8 13.88 -15.29 -19.82
CA TYR A 8 14.34 -13.92 -19.68
C TYR A 8 14.36 -13.56 -18.18
N THR A 9 15.50 -13.80 -17.53
CA THR A 9 15.75 -13.35 -16.17
C THR A 9 16.08 -11.86 -16.25
N GLY A 10 15.09 -11.01 -15.96
CA GLY A 10 15.19 -9.54 -15.95
C GLY A 10 16.16 -9.01 -14.90
N ALA A 11 17.46 -9.26 -15.12
CA ALA A 11 18.55 -8.85 -14.24
C ALA A 11 19.44 -7.75 -14.86
N ASP A 12 19.05 -7.20 -16.02
CA ASP A 12 19.78 -6.09 -16.64
C ASP A 12 19.08 -4.74 -16.34
N PRO A 13 19.56 -3.97 -15.33
CA PRO A 13 19.00 -2.65 -15.01
C PRO A 13 19.26 -1.60 -16.09
N SER A 14 20.04 -1.94 -17.12
CA SER A 14 20.44 -1.05 -18.21
C SER A 14 19.33 -0.82 -19.24
N TYR A 15 18.25 -1.61 -19.19
CA TYR A 15 17.17 -1.59 -20.19
C TYR A 15 15.87 -0.99 -19.65
N PHE A 16 15.97 0.09 -18.87
CA PHE A 16 14.82 0.98 -18.66
C PHE A 16 14.92 2.13 -19.67
N PRO A 17 14.12 2.14 -20.75
CA PRO A 17 14.05 3.30 -21.62
C PRO A 17 13.63 4.51 -20.78
N ALA A 18 14.36 5.62 -20.92
CA ALA A 18 14.04 6.86 -20.24
C ALA A 18 12.56 7.23 -20.50
N PRO A 19 11.82 7.71 -19.49
CA PRO A 19 10.44 8.12 -19.67
C PRO A 19 10.38 9.21 -20.75
N GLU A 20 9.76 8.87 -21.88
CA GLU A 20 9.48 9.80 -22.97
C GLU A 20 8.77 11.04 -22.40
N PRO A 21 9.27 12.26 -22.65
CA PRO A 21 8.62 13.47 -22.18
C PRO A 21 7.25 13.64 -22.86
N GLY A 22 6.21 13.25 -22.13
CA GLY A 22 4.82 13.70 -22.23
C GLY A 22 4.37 14.23 -23.59
N ARG A 23 4.06 13.30 -24.51
CA ARG A 23 3.29 13.60 -25.72
C ARG A 23 1.91 14.11 -25.29
N LYS A 24 1.68 15.43 -25.34
CA LYS A 24 0.41 16.09 -25.02
C LYS A 24 -0.68 15.62 -25.99
N SER A 25 -1.35 14.52 -25.64
CA SER A 25 -2.50 14.02 -26.35
C SER A 25 -3.76 14.74 -25.88
N GLY A 26 -4.19 15.70 -26.69
CA GLY A 26 -5.56 15.68 -27.15
C GLY A 26 -6.53 16.72 -26.60
N ARG A 27 -7.34 17.19 -27.56
CA ARG A 27 -8.75 17.56 -27.40
C ARG A 27 -9.03 18.89 -26.71
N ARG A 28 -8.81 19.97 -27.45
CA ARG A 28 -9.68 21.16 -27.34
C ARG A 28 -10.66 21.18 -28.51
N ASN A 29 -11.86 20.70 -28.19
CA ASN A 29 -13.13 21.00 -28.85
C ASN A 29 -13.16 22.49 -29.23
N LEU A 30 -13.43 22.91 -30.46
CA LEU A 30 -14.73 22.81 -31.15
C LEU A 30 -15.92 23.20 -30.26
N ILE A 31 -15.86 24.36 -29.60
CA ILE A 31 -17.07 25.11 -29.24
C ILE A 31 -16.89 26.54 -29.74
N ARG A 32 -17.61 26.81 -30.83
CA ARG A 32 -17.83 28.14 -31.37
C ARG A 32 -18.55 28.98 -30.32
N VAL A 33 -18.06 30.22 -30.16
CA VAL A 33 -18.83 31.46 -30.28
C VAL A 33 -20.20 31.44 -29.58
N ILE A 34 -20.28 32.08 -28.39
CA ILE A 34 -21.42 32.79 -27.77
C ILE A 34 -21.25 32.69 -26.23
N ALA A 35 -20.43 33.59 -25.67
CA ALA A 35 -20.35 34.00 -24.25
C ALA A 35 -19.04 34.80 -24.12
N GLY A 36 -19.01 36.09 -24.41
CA GLY A 36 -19.70 37.10 -23.59
C GLY A 36 -18.87 37.30 -22.31
N PRO A 37 -18.32 38.48 -22.03
CA PRO A 37 -17.00 38.77 -21.43
C PRO A 37 -16.81 38.45 -19.93
N VAL A 38 -17.22 37.27 -19.45
CA VAL A 38 -17.13 36.90 -18.02
C VAL A 38 -15.88 36.07 -17.70
N THR A 39 -15.27 35.41 -18.69
CA THR A 39 -14.13 34.49 -18.46
C THR A 39 -12.78 35.19 -18.24
N LEU A 40 -12.62 36.44 -18.67
CA LEU A 40 -11.39 37.21 -18.41
C LEU A 40 -11.25 37.60 -16.92
N SER A 41 -12.35 37.73 -16.19
CA SER A 41 -12.32 38.08 -14.76
C SER A 41 -11.79 36.92 -13.90
N LEU A 42 -12.16 35.68 -14.23
CA LEU A 42 -11.78 34.52 -13.42
C LEU A 42 -10.29 34.18 -13.55
N ILE A 43 -9.73 34.26 -14.77
CA ILE A 43 -8.31 33.99 -15.01
C ILE A 43 -7.44 35.04 -14.33
N GLY A 44 -7.85 36.31 -14.32
CA GLY A 44 -7.15 37.37 -13.58
C GLY A 44 -7.09 37.11 -12.07
N SER A 45 -8.18 36.60 -11.48
CA SER A 45 -8.22 36.29 -10.04
C SER A 45 -7.24 35.19 -9.63
N ILE A 46 -7.11 34.13 -10.44
CA ILE A 46 -6.21 33.00 -10.15
C ILE A 46 -4.75 33.47 -10.24
N VAL A 47 -4.41 34.29 -11.23
CA VAL A 47 -3.05 34.84 -11.37
C VAL A 47 -2.69 35.75 -10.18
N MET A 48 -3.62 36.59 -9.70
CA MET A 48 -3.42 37.42 -8.51
C MET A 48 -3.19 36.61 -7.23
N VAL A 49 -3.93 35.51 -7.03
CA VAL A 49 -3.75 34.65 -5.84
C VAL A 49 -2.39 33.94 -5.86
N VAL A 50 -1.95 33.45 -7.02
CA VAL A 50 -0.65 32.78 -7.16
C VAL A 50 0.52 33.77 -6.97
N VAL A 51 0.41 35.01 -7.49
CA VAL A 51 1.41 36.05 -7.27
C VAL A 51 1.44 36.50 -5.81
N GLY A 52 0.28 36.67 -5.17
CA GLY A 52 0.18 37.02 -3.74
C GLY A 52 0.78 35.95 -2.84
N MET A 53 0.48 34.67 -3.09
CA MET A 53 1.10 33.57 -2.34
C MET A 53 2.61 33.50 -2.58
N ARG A 54 3.11 33.77 -3.79
CA ARG A 54 4.55 33.75 -4.07
C ARG A 54 5.29 34.91 -3.38
N LEU A 55 4.65 36.08 -3.24
CA LEU A 55 5.25 37.21 -2.50
C LEU A 55 5.31 36.96 -0.99
N LEU A 56 4.29 36.32 -0.41
CA LEU A 56 4.26 35.95 1.02
C LEU A 56 5.34 34.93 1.41
N TRP A 57 5.79 34.11 0.46
CA TRP A 57 6.90 33.16 0.70
C TRP A 57 8.29 33.77 0.46
N GLN A 58 8.37 34.99 -0.07
CA GLN A 58 9.63 35.69 -0.32
C GLN A 58 9.99 36.70 0.75
N THR A 59 9.29 36.78 1.88
CA THR A 59 9.76 37.61 3.00
C THR A 59 11.04 37.00 3.57
N PRO A 60 12.22 37.63 3.38
CA PRO A 60 13.44 37.17 4.02
C PRO A 60 13.25 37.33 5.53
N ALA A 61 13.37 36.23 6.26
CA ALA A 61 13.39 36.27 7.72
C ALA A 61 14.52 37.21 8.14
N ALA A 62 14.15 38.36 8.72
CA ALA A 62 15.11 39.28 9.30
C ALA A 62 15.90 38.52 10.38
N PRO A 63 17.23 38.42 10.28
CA PRO A 63 18.03 37.73 11.28
C PRO A 63 17.99 38.55 12.57
N THR A 64 17.26 38.06 13.56
CA THR A 64 17.32 38.58 14.93
C THR A 64 18.69 38.18 15.49
N GLN A 65 19.68 39.07 15.35
CA GLN A 65 20.92 38.97 16.11
C GLN A 65 20.60 39.27 17.58
N LEU A 66 20.47 38.20 18.37
CA LEU A 66 20.62 38.25 19.82
C LEU A 66 22.06 37.83 20.13
N GLU A 67 22.81 38.83 20.57
CA GLU A 67 24.20 38.79 20.97
C GLU A 67 24.37 38.17 22.38
N VAL A 68 25.61 37.76 22.68
CA VAL A 68 26.24 37.56 24.02
C VAL A 68 26.18 36.12 24.61
N PRO A 69 27.27 35.58 25.22
CA PRO A 69 28.70 35.59 24.86
C PRO A 69 29.36 34.18 24.96
N ALA A 70 30.64 34.14 24.58
CA ALA A 70 31.61 33.05 24.64
C ALA A 70 31.50 32.03 25.80
N GLN A 71 31.52 30.73 25.44
CA GLN A 71 32.01 29.67 26.34
C GLN A 71 32.88 28.64 25.61
N LYS A 72 34.19 28.82 25.78
CA LYS A 72 35.31 27.85 25.81
C LYS A 72 35.16 26.49 25.10
N GLN A 73 35.79 26.46 23.93
CA GLN A 73 36.65 25.42 23.36
C GLN A 73 37.25 24.36 24.33
N THR A 74 36.93 23.08 24.10
CA THR A 74 37.72 21.84 24.30
C THR A 74 36.82 20.69 23.82
N ARG A 75 37.16 19.66 23.05
CA ARG A 75 38.37 19.08 22.42
C ARG A 75 37.85 18.06 21.36
N PRO A 76 38.69 17.52 20.46
CA PRO A 76 38.28 16.77 19.28
C PRO A 76 38.18 15.24 19.48
N ALA A 77 37.55 14.61 18.47
CA ALA A 77 37.73 13.23 18.00
C ALA A 77 37.29 12.07 18.92
N ALA A 78 36.09 11.57 18.67
CA ALA A 78 35.78 10.15 18.76
C ALA A 78 34.94 9.76 17.53
N HIS A 79 35.59 9.15 16.55
CA HIS A 79 34.94 8.44 15.46
C HIS A 79 34.18 7.25 16.06
N LEU A 80 32.89 7.41 16.33
CA LEU A 80 31.99 6.27 16.54
C LEU A 80 31.53 5.78 15.18
N ALA A 81 32.37 4.94 14.57
CA ALA A 81 31.95 4.02 13.53
C ALA A 81 30.93 3.04 14.14
N PHE A 82 29.65 3.36 14.01
CA PHE A 82 28.59 2.38 14.17
C PHE A 82 28.65 1.42 12.98
N SER A 83 29.44 0.36 13.14
CA SER A 83 29.33 -0.83 12.31
C SER A 83 27.98 -1.48 12.67
N ILE A 84 26.95 -1.13 11.91
CA ILE A 84 25.68 -1.86 11.92
C ILE A 84 25.96 -3.19 11.24
N GLN A 85 26.25 -4.18 12.08
CA GLN A 85 26.43 -5.56 11.68
C GLN A 85 25.09 -6.06 11.15
N GLU A 86 25.04 -6.27 9.83
CA GLU A 86 23.93 -6.89 9.10
C GLU A 86 23.68 -8.29 9.67
N PRO A 87 22.53 -8.56 10.31
CA PRO A 87 22.22 -9.90 10.76
C PRO A 87 21.86 -10.74 9.54
N GLU A 88 22.80 -11.58 9.11
CA GLU A 88 22.56 -12.70 8.20
C GLU A 88 21.50 -13.62 8.84
N ILE A 89 20.23 -13.45 8.49
CA ILE A 89 19.15 -14.36 8.89
C ILE A 89 19.31 -15.65 8.07
N LYS A 90 20.21 -16.52 8.52
CA LYS A 90 20.17 -17.94 8.22
C LYS A 90 18.96 -18.54 8.94
N HIS A 91 17.81 -18.59 8.27
CA HIS A 91 16.72 -19.49 8.65
C HIS A 91 17.13 -20.93 8.30
N SER A 92 18.03 -21.49 9.11
CA SER A 92 18.21 -22.93 9.19
C SER A 92 17.04 -23.50 10.00
N GLY A 93 16.38 -24.50 9.42
CA GLY A 93 15.34 -25.26 10.10
C GLY A 93 15.87 -25.87 11.39
N ARG A 94 15.15 -25.67 12.48
CA ARG A 94 15.29 -26.51 13.67
C ARG A 94 13.95 -26.71 14.34
N ARG A 95 13.35 -27.82 13.92
CA ARG A 95 12.41 -28.67 14.64
C ARG A 95 12.76 -28.66 16.14
N HIS A 96 11.98 -27.92 16.94
CA HIS A 96 11.92 -28.11 18.39
C HIS A 96 10.70 -28.97 18.70
N GLU A 97 10.98 -30.26 18.63
CA GLU A 97 10.28 -31.30 19.38
C GLU A 97 10.90 -31.32 20.79
N SER A 98 10.05 -31.56 21.80
CA SER A 98 10.39 -31.83 23.22
C SER A 98 10.29 -30.67 24.22
N ALA A 99 9.23 -30.76 25.04
CA ALA A 99 9.20 -30.65 26.51
C ALA A 99 7.87 -30.00 26.92
N ALA A 100 7.09 -30.45 27.90
CA ALA A 100 7.20 -31.54 28.84
C ALA A 100 5.77 -31.81 29.31
N ARG A 101 5.43 -33.10 29.43
CA ARG A 101 4.31 -33.56 30.24
C ARG A 101 4.60 -33.14 31.67
N THR A 102 3.80 -32.23 32.22
CA THR A 102 3.65 -32.12 33.67
C THR A 102 2.37 -32.84 34.02
N GLU A 103 2.57 -34.05 34.53
CA GLU A 103 1.61 -34.85 35.27
C GLU A 103 1.25 -34.05 36.54
N SER A 104 0.11 -33.36 36.50
CA SER A 104 -0.54 -32.82 37.70
C SER A 104 -1.80 -33.63 37.92
N GLU A 105 -1.63 -34.64 38.75
CA GLU A 105 -2.65 -35.39 39.45
C GLU A 105 -3.48 -34.39 40.27
N SER A 106 -4.67 -34.06 39.75
CA SER A 106 -5.68 -33.26 40.45
C SER A 106 -6.80 -34.21 40.90
N PRO A 107 -7.16 -34.22 42.19
CA PRO A 107 -8.09 -35.18 42.75
C PRO A 107 -9.48 -35.04 42.13
N GLU A 108 -10.05 -36.21 41.86
CA GLU A 108 -11.35 -36.46 41.25
C GLU A 108 -12.49 -35.70 41.94
N THR A 109 -12.90 -34.58 41.36
CA THR A 109 -14.26 -34.08 41.60
C THR A 109 -15.21 -35.01 40.84
N GLN A 110 -15.83 -35.94 41.57
CA GLN A 110 -16.92 -36.78 41.10
C GLN A 110 -18.14 -35.92 40.76
N THR A 111 -18.12 -35.30 39.58
CA THR A 111 -19.31 -34.70 38.99
C THR A 111 -20.18 -35.84 38.49
N ALA A 112 -21.24 -36.14 39.24
CA ALA A 112 -22.28 -37.08 38.86
C ALA A 112 -22.66 -36.87 37.39
N ARG A 113 -22.29 -37.82 36.54
CA ARG A 113 -22.70 -37.87 35.13
C ARG A 113 -24.21 -38.11 35.09
N LEU A 114 -24.98 -37.04 35.17
CA LEU A 114 -26.36 -37.00 34.68
C LEU A 114 -26.32 -37.35 33.19
N LYS A 115 -26.66 -38.62 32.89
CA LYS A 115 -26.89 -39.08 31.52
C LYS A 115 -28.11 -38.34 30.98
N LEU A 116 -27.88 -37.23 30.27
CA LEU A 116 -28.90 -36.65 29.43
C LEU A 116 -29.29 -37.69 28.37
N PRO A 117 -30.59 -37.97 28.15
CA PRO A 117 -31.02 -38.82 27.04
C PRO A 117 -30.65 -38.10 25.74
N SER A 118 -29.58 -38.56 25.11
CA SER A 118 -29.18 -38.19 23.76
C SER A 118 -30.24 -38.71 22.81
N ASN A 119 -31.27 -37.90 22.55
CA ASN A 119 -32.28 -38.18 21.56
C ASN A 119 -31.62 -38.13 20.16
N PRO A 120 -31.47 -39.26 19.46
CA PRO A 120 -30.75 -39.31 18.18
C PRO A 120 -31.52 -38.65 17.02
N GLN A 121 -32.75 -38.18 17.25
CA GLN A 121 -33.63 -37.62 16.22
C GLN A 121 -33.47 -36.10 16.00
N LEU A 122 -32.64 -35.43 16.79
CA LEU A 122 -32.24 -34.03 16.55
C LEU A 122 -30.83 -33.98 15.95
N GLN A 123 -30.57 -34.76 14.91
CA GLN A 123 -29.57 -34.38 13.92
C GLN A 123 -30.15 -33.18 13.17
N GLN A 124 -30.09 -32.01 13.81
CA GLN A 124 -30.28 -30.75 13.13
C GLN A 124 -29.32 -30.77 11.95
N ILE A 125 -29.90 -30.89 10.76
CA ILE A 125 -29.24 -30.59 9.51
C ILE A 125 -28.91 -29.11 9.63
N ILE A 126 -27.74 -28.80 10.20
CA ILE A 126 -27.13 -27.50 10.10
C ILE A 126 -26.80 -27.43 8.61
N LEU A 127 -27.74 -26.87 7.83
CA LEU A 127 -27.43 -26.41 6.48
C LEU A 127 -26.32 -25.38 6.67
N GLU A 128 -25.09 -25.84 6.48
CA GLU A 128 -23.90 -25.03 6.50
C GLU A 128 -24.08 -24.02 5.37
N ALA A 129 -24.55 -22.82 5.74
CA ALA A 129 -24.82 -21.77 4.77
C ALA A 129 -23.52 -21.52 3.98
N PRO A 130 -23.59 -21.32 2.65
CA PRO A 130 -22.40 -21.07 1.85
C PRO A 130 -21.60 -19.93 2.46
N PRO A 131 -20.26 -20.04 2.56
CA PRO A 131 -19.44 -18.98 3.12
C PRO A 131 -19.66 -17.71 2.30
N LEU A 132 -20.21 -16.68 2.95
CA LEU A 132 -20.42 -15.38 2.33
C LEU A 132 -19.05 -14.82 1.94
N LEU A 133 -18.83 -14.61 0.64
CA LEU A 133 -17.63 -13.95 0.15
C LEU A 133 -17.55 -12.55 0.77
N PRO A 134 -16.36 -12.11 1.21
CA PRO A 134 -16.20 -10.76 1.72
C PRO A 134 -16.63 -9.74 0.65
N PRO A 135 -17.29 -8.65 1.06
CA PRO A 135 -17.70 -7.62 0.10
C PRO A 135 -16.46 -6.99 -0.56
N PHE A 136 -16.61 -6.54 -1.80
CA PHE A 136 -15.54 -5.83 -2.48
C PHE A 136 -15.35 -4.43 -1.86
N PRO A 137 -14.12 -4.01 -1.54
CA PRO A 137 -13.88 -2.68 -0.99
C PRO A 137 -14.11 -1.62 -2.06
N THR A 138 -14.92 -0.60 -1.74
CA THR A 138 -15.05 0.61 -2.56
C THR A 138 -14.54 1.83 -1.79
N GLU A 139 -14.23 2.91 -2.49
CA GLU A 139 -13.80 4.19 -1.89
C GLU A 139 -14.76 4.67 -0.78
N ASN A 140 -16.07 4.48 -0.94
CA ASN A 140 -17.07 4.85 0.07
C ASN A 140 -17.10 3.91 1.29
N ASN A 141 -16.68 2.66 1.13
CA ASN A 141 -16.65 1.66 2.20
C ASN A 141 -15.33 1.68 2.99
N VAL A 142 -14.27 2.23 2.42
CA VAL A 142 -12.94 2.27 3.04
C VAL A 142 -12.76 3.61 3.75
N THR A 143 -12.89 3.60 5.08
CA THR A 143 -12.70 4.81 5.89
C THR A 143 -11.21 5.11 6.06
N ILE A 144 -10.81 6.36 5.81
CA ILE A 144 -9.45 6.87 6.10
C ILE A 144 -9.16 6.72 7.60
N GLY A 145 -7.92 6.36 7.94
CA GLY A 145 -7.48 6.05 9.31
C GLY A 145 -7.78 4.61 9.74
N THR A 146 -8.48 3.80 8.92
CA THR A 146 -8.73 2.39 9.25
C THR A 146 -7.40 1.64 9.41
N PRO A 147 -7.19 0.89 10.50
CA PRO A 147 -6.01 0.06 10.65
C PRO A 147 -5.98 -1.05 9.59
N ARG A 148 -4.80 -1.35 9.06
CA ARG A 148 -4.58 -2.40 8.04
C ARG A 148 -5.23 -3.74 8.42
N ALA A 149 -5.12 -4.16 9.68
CA ALA A 149 -5.69 -5.41 10.15
C ALA A 149 -7.22 -5.45 10.03
N ARG A 150 -7.89 -4.33 10.31
CA ARG A 150 -9.35 -4.21 10.18
C ARG A 150 -9.79 -4.22 8.72
N LEU A 151 -9.03 -3.56 7.85
CA LEU A 151 -9.26 -3.56 6.40
C LEU A 151 -9.18 -4.99 5.82
N VAL A 152 -8.12 -5.74 6.15
CA VAL A 152 -7.96 -7.13 5.69
C VAL A 152 -9.02 -8.06 6.28
N ARG A 153 -9.44 -7.83 7.53
CA ARG A 153 -10.53 -8.60 8.14
C ARG A 153 -11.89 -8.36 7.48
N ALA A 154 -12.16 -7.13 7.05
CA ALA A 154 -13.44 -6.75 6.47
C ALA A 154 -13.58 -7.17 5.00
N PHE A 155 -12.52 -6.99 4.20
CA PHE A 155 -12.56 -7.14 2.75
C PHE A 155 -11.72 -8.32 2.22
N GLY A 156 -11.00 -9.01 3.11
CA GLY A 156 -10.08 -10.06 2.73
C GLY A 156 -8.68 -9.56 2.34
N LYS A 157 -7.85 -10.49 1.86
CA LYS A 157 -6.49 -10.19 1.39
C LYS A 157 -6.56 -9.45 0.05
N PRO A 158 -5.71 -8.44 -0.19
CA PRO A 158 -5.63 -7.79 -1.50
C PRO A 158 -5.00 -8.73 -2.53
N ASP A 159 -5.34 -8.52 -3.80
CA ASP A 159 -4.78 -9.26 -4.94
C ASP A 159 -3.33 -8.87 -5.20
N LEU A 160 -3.03 -7.57 -5.12
CA LEU A 160 -1.66 -7.05 -5.19
C LEU A 160 -1.30 -6.26 -3.94
N ARG A 161 -0.04 -6.40 -3.55
CA ARG A 161 0.54 -5.67 -2.43
C ARG A 161 1.93 -5.20 -2.79
N ALA A 162 2.15 -3.89 -2.69
CA ALA A 162 3.47 -3.29 -2.76
C ALA A 162 3.79 -2.60 -1.42
N ARG A 163 5.08 -2.52 -1.11
CA ARG A 163 5.57 -1.75 0.04
C ARG A 163 6.74 -0.90 -0.41
N THR A 164 6.78 0.35 0.04
CA THR A 164 7.87 1.28 -0.21
C THR A 164 8.13 2.10 1.06
N ILE A 165 9.34 2.62 1.20
CA ILE A 165 9.69 3.55 2.27
C ILE A 165 9.86 4.92 1.63
N GLN A 166 9.07 5.89 2.04
CA GLN A 166 9.12 7.26 1.54
C GLN A 166 9.24 8.21 2.74
N GLN A 167 10.29 9.02 2.78
CA GLN A 167 10.54 9.97 3.86
C GLN A 167 10.50 9.31 5.25
N GLU A 168 11.20 8.18 5.42
CA GLU A 168 11.24 7.38 6.66
C GLU A 168 9.90 6.77 7.10
N ARG A 169 8.85 6.88 6.27
CA ARG A 169 7.53 6.33 6.54
C ARG A 169 7.28 5.10 5.67
N LEU A 170 6.62 4.10 6.23
CA LEU A 170 6.26 2.89 5.51
C LEU A 170 4.96 3.15 4.75
N ILE A 171 5.03 3.12 3.42
CA ILE A 171 3.86 3.19 2.54
C ILE A 171 3.59 1.79 1.99
N GLU A 172 2.40 1.25 2.24
CA GLU A 172 1.91 0.03 1.64
C GLU A 172 0.77 0.36 0.65
N THR A 173 0.86 -0.18 -0.55
CA THR A 173 -0.17 -0.06 -1.58
C THR A 173 -0.88 -1.39 -1.71
N TYR A 174 -2.18 -1.40 -1.45
CA TYR A 174 -3.05 -2.57 -1.58
C TYR A 174 -3.94 -2.37 -2.80
N VAL A 175 -4.04 -3.37 -3.67
CA VAL A 175 -4.95 -3.34 -4.81
C VAL A 175 -5.89 -4.54 -4.70
N TYR A 176 -7.18 -4.24 -4.72
CA TYR A 176 -8.26 -5.21 -4.84
C TYR A 176 -8.79 -5.12 -6.27
N GLU A 177 -8.79 -6.23 -6.99
CA GLU A 177 -9.18 -6.29 -8.40
C GLU A 177 -10.40 -7.19 -8.59
N GLN A 178 -11.33 -6.72 -9.42
CA GLN A 178 -12.45 -7.46 -9.96
C GLN A 178 -12.53 -7.22 -11.46
N GLN A 179 -13.37 -7.98 -12.16
CA GLN A 179 -13.41 -7.93 -13.62
C GLN A 179 -13.71 -6.53 -14.17
N ASP A 180 -14.56 -5.76 -13.50
CA ASP A 180 -15.06 -4.45 -13.93
C ASP A 180 -14.51 -3.26 -13.13
N ARG A 181 -13.79 -3.52 -12.03
CA ARG A 181 -13.36 -2.48 -11.08
C ARG A 181 -12.10 -2.89 -10.32
N ALA A 182 -11.33 -1.91 -9.89
CA ALA A 182 -10.20 -2.08 -8.99
C ALA A 182 -10.22 -0.98 -7.93
N THR A 183 -9.89 -1.33 -6.70
CA THR A 183 -9.75 -0.38 -5.59
C THR A 183 -8.31 -0.39 -5.11
N LEU A 184 -7.66 0.77 -5.25
CA LEU A 184 -6.33 1.03 -4.74
C LEU A 184 -6.46 1.68 -3.35
N VAL A 185 -5.80 1.11 -2.36
CA VAL A 185 -5.76 1.61 -0.98
C VAL A 185 -4.31 1.90 -0.62
N LEU A 186 -4.01 3.15 -0.27
CA LEU A 186 -2.71 3.53 0.28
C LEU A 186 -2.79 3.50 1.80
N ILE A 187 -1.79 2.86 2.40
CA ILE A 187 -1.65 2.69 3.84
C ILE A 187 -0.31 3.29 4.21
N GLN A 188 -0.29 4.16 5.21
CA GLN A 188 0.94 4.72 5.77
C GLN A 188 1.03 4.29 7.25
N ASP A 189 2.18 3.74 7.64
CA ASP A 189 2.48 3.34 9.01
C ASP A 189 1.38 2.44 9.61
N GLY A 190 0.77 1.60 8.77
CA GLY A 190 -0.29 0.66 9.15
C GLY A 190 -1.73 1.21 9.16
N SER A 191 -1.95 2.48 8.79
CA SER A 191 -3.28 3.11 8.70
C SER A 191 -3.60 3.58 7.28
N VAL A 192 -4.86 3.45 6.85
CA VAL A 192 -5.29 3.91 5.52
C VAL A 192 -5.18 5.43 5.43
N ILE A 193 -4.53 5.93 4.39
CA ILE A 193 -4.44 7.38 4.09
C ILE A 193 -5.27 7.77 2.89
N SER A 194 -5.50 6.87 1.94
CA SER A 194 -6.38 7.10 0.81
C SER A 194 -6.93 5.80 0.24
N ALA A 195 -8.08 5.90 -0.42
CA ALA A 195 -8.66 4.83 -1.22
C ALA A 195 -9.20 5.44 -2.52
N HIS A 196 -9.07 4.72 -3.62
CA HIS A 196 -9.61 5.14 -4.90
C HIS A 196 -10.13 3.92 -5.66
N THR A 197 -11.37 4.00 -6.14
CA THR A 197 -11.98 2.95 -6.97
C THR A 197 -12.09 3.42 -8.42
N GLY A 198 -11.57 2.62 -9.35
CA GLY A 198 -11.64 2.88 -10.78
C GLY A 198 -11.83 1.61 -11.60
N GLN A 199 -11.82 1.73 -12.93
CA GLN A 199 -11.80 0.57 -13.81
C GLN A 199 -10.35 0.10 -14.01
N PRO A 200 -10.06 -1.21 -13.94
CA PRO A 200 -8.70 -1.70 -14.18
C PRO A 200 -8.32 -1.40 -15.64
N LEU A 201 -7.19 -0.71 -15.82
CA LEU A 201 -6.60 -0.52 -17.13
C LEU A 201 -6.04 -1.85 -17.61
N ARG A 202 -6.89 -2.63 -18.31
CA ARG A 202 -6.44 -3.83 -19.00
C ARG A 202 -5.60 -3.40 -20.19
N VAL A 203 -4.29 -3.37 -20.02
CA VAL A 203 -3.37 -3.26 -21.14
C VAL A 203 -3.60 -4.50 -21.99
N ARG A 204 -4.27 -4.33 -23.13
CA ARG A 204 -4.36 -5.39 -24.14
C ARG A 204 -2.94 -5.54 -24.67
N VAL A 205 -2.24 -6.57 -24.21
CA VAL A 205 -1.02 -7.02 -24.89
C VAL A 205 -1.48 -7.47 -26.26
N LEU A 206 -1.20 -6.64 -27.27
CA LEU A 206 -1.42 -7.06 -28.65
C LEU A 206 -0.55 -8.31 -28.86
N PRO A 207 -1.09 -9.38 -29.45
CA PRO A 207 -0.25 -10.51 -29.81
C PRO A 207 0.92 -9.99 -30.62
N SER A 208 2.13 -10.33 -30.20
CA SER A 208 3.35 -9.98 -30.93
C SER A 208 3.17 -10.41 -32.39
N GLU A 209 3.39 -9.46 -33.30
CA GLU A 209 3.32 -9.68 -34.73
C GLU A 209 4.16 -10.92 -35.07
N PRO A 210 3.64 -11.88 -35.86
CA PRO A 210 4.37 -13.10 -36.17
C PRO A 210 5.72 -12.73 -36.81
N GLU A 211 6.82 -13.28 -36.29
CA GLU A 211 8.13 -13.09 -36.91
C GLU A 211 8.08 -13.56 -38.36
N PRO A 212 8.68 -12.82 -39.31
CA PRO A 212 8.73 -13.25 -40.69
C PRO A 212 9.54 -14.55 -40.81
N ASP A 213 8.98 -15.55 -41.50
CA ASP A 213 9.67 -16.79 -41.84
C ASP A 213 10.95 -16.45 -42.63
N ASN A 214 12.12 -16.77 -42.05
CA ASN A 214 13.43 -16.71 -42.73
C ASN A 214 13.77 -18.05 -43.38
#